data_AF-A0AAU0USC6-F1
#
_entry.id   AF-A0AAU0USC6-F1
#
_cell.length_a   1.000
_cell.length_b   1.000
_cell.length_c   1.000
_cell.angle_alpha   90.00
_cell.angle_beta   90.00
_cell.angle_gamma   90.00
#
_symmetry.space_group_name_H-M   'P 1'
#
loop_
_entity.id
_entity.type
_entity.pdbx_description
1 polymer ?
#
loop_
_entity_poly.entity_id
_entity_poly.type
_entity_poly.pdbx_seq_one_letter_code
_entity_poly.pdbx_strand_id
1 'polypeptide(L)'
;MKRYTVLILIVIVITIISGVTNATAKETEPKPFKTKEQCLSCHEKETFGIEKEGKKISLYVDQEKYENSVHGQFACIGCHKFEEPHQYGKVLTNRVSEKCANCHTGATFEYSRSVHNQNSEQEQPNCVDCHGGHYIKKIDGVDSPVAAVSLADTCGQKCHAQESEHFKESFHGKAAALNAENSADCVTCHGYHQILSQDNPVAMTSEEKKSFLCKSCHGSSLLGTESMEHYVIQPEGYSLPMYLTKEIFIWLILVVVTVFLLHIELDLFHRLRTALTRKKDETKGV
;
A
#
# COMPACT_ATOMS: atom_id res chain seq x y z
N MET A 1 -32.86 89.89 1.73
CA MET A 1 -32.62 88.78 0.77
C MET A 1 -31.18 88.23 0.77
N LYS A 2 -30.15 88.91 1.30
CA LYS A 2 -28.74 88.43 1.25
C LYS A 2 -28.27 87.54 2.42
N ARG A 3 -29.01 87.44 3.54
CA ARG A 3 -28.62 86.65 4.72
C ARG A 3 -29.05 85.17 4.67
N TYR A 4 -30.14 84.87 3.98
CA TYR A 4 -30.64 83.49 3.85
C TYR A 4 -29.90 82.69 2.78
N THR A 5 -29.37 83.36 1.74
CA THR A 5 -28.57 82.72 0.68
C THR A 5 -27.21 82.23 1.17
N VAL A 6 -26.58 82.92 2.13
CA VAL A 6 -25.30 82.50 2.72
C VAL A 6 -25.47 81.31 3.67
N LEU A 7 -26.57 81.28 4.43
CA LEU A 7 -26.89 80.15 5.32
C LEU A 7 -27.21 78.87 4.54
N ILE A 8 -27.92 78.98 3.41
CA ILE A 8 -28.22 77.82 2.55
C ILE A 8 -26.95 77.28 1.88
N LEU A 9 -26.03 78.14 1.45
CA LEU A 9 -24.74 77.70 0.88
C LEU A 9 -23.84 77.01 1.91
N ILE A 10 -23.81 77.47 3.17
CA ILE A 10 -23.01 76.83 4.23
C ILE A 10 -23.58 75.45 4.61
N VAL A 11 -24.91 75.30 4.65
CA VAL A 11 -25.56 73.99 4.95
C VAL A 11 -25.35 72.99 3.81
N ILE A 12 -25.32 73.44 2.55
CA ILE A 12 -25.05 72.58 1.38
C ILE A 12 -23.57 72.16 1.35
N VAL A 13 -22.63 73.02 1.73
CA VAL A 13 -21.19 72.65 1.77
C VAL A 13 -20.89 71.69 2.92
N ILE A 14 -21.53 71.83 4.08
CA ILE A 14 -21.34 70.93 5.22
C ILE A 14 -21.93 69.53 4.94
N THR A 15 -23.02 69.43 4.17
CA THR A 15 -23.61 68.12 3.82
C THR A 15 -22.82 67.36 2.75
N ILE A 16 -21.98 68.02 1.96
CA ILE A 16 -21.12 67.36 0.96
C ILE A 16 -19.85 66.76 1.59
N ILE A 17 -19.35 67.32 2.71
CA ILE A 17 -18.11 66.83 3.36
C ILE A 17 -18.34 65.58 4.22
N SER A 18 -19.58 65.33 4.69
CA SER A 18 -19.90 64.12 5.48
C SER A 18 -20.18 62.87 4.64
N GLY A 19 -20.09 62.95 3.31
CA GLY A 19 -20.39 61.86 2.38
C GLY A 19 -19.24 60.91 2.06
N VAL A 20 -18.05 61.08 2.65
CA VAL A 20 -16.96 60.10 2.50
C VAL A 20 -17.20 58.97 3.49
N THR A 21 -18.14 58.08 3.15
CA THR A 21 -18.21 56.77 3.79
C THR A 21 -16.90 56.06 3.51
N ASN A 22 -16.16 55.71 4.56
CA ASN A 22 -15.12 54.70 4.50
C ASN A 22 -15.75 53.46 3.87
N ALA A 23 -15.45 53.22 2.59
CA ALA A 23 -15.64 51.92 1.98
C ALA A 23 -14.69 50.97 2.70
N THR A 24 -15.17 50.40 3.81
CA THR A 24 -14.56 49.18 4.34
C THR A 24 -14.64 48.18 3.21
N ALA A 25 -13.47 47.81 2.68
CA ALA A 25 -13.36 46.67 1.79
C ALA A 25 -13.99 45.49 2.56
N LYS A 26 -15.20 45.11 2.16
CA LYS A 26 -15.83 43.89 2.62
C LYS A 26 -14.87 42.79 2.22
N GLU A 27 -14.11 42.27 3.18
CA GLU A 27 -13.33 41.05 2.99
C GLU A 27 -14.30 40.03 2.42
N THR A 28 -14.13 39.74 1.13
CA THR A 28 -14.91 38.70 0.47
C THR A 28 -14.59 37.42 1.20
N GLU A 29 -15.59 36.84 1.87
CA GLU A 29 -15.50 35.49 2.43
C GLU A 29 -14.84 34.57 1.38
N PRO A 30 -13.82 33.79 1.77
CA PRO A 30 -13.10 32.95 0.82
C PRO A 30 -14.10 32.03 0.13
N LYS A 31 -14.16 32.12 -1.20
CA LYS A 31 -15.04 31.25 -2.00
C LYS A 31 -14.59 29.80 -1.76
N PRO A 32 -15.52 28.86 -1.51
CA PRO A 32 -15.16 27.48 -1.22
C PRO A 32 -14.38 26.87 -2.39
N PHE A 33 -13.37 26.07 -2.06
CA PHE A 33 -12.59 25.27 -3.02
C PHE A 33 -13.55 24.27 -3.70
N LYS A 34 -13.68 24.33 -5.03
CA LYS A 34 -14.59 23.47 -5.81
C LYS A 34 -13.90 22.67 -6.89
N THR A 35 -12.77 23.15 -7.37
CA THR A 35 -12.04 22.57 -8.51
C THR A 35 -10.72 21.96 -8.04
N LYS A 36 -10.15 21.06 -8.85
CA LYS A 36 -8.88 20.39 -8.54
C LYS A 36 -7.75 21.41 -8.44
N GLU A 37 -7.72 22.36 -9.37
CA GLU A 37 -6.68 23.39 -9.51
C GLU A 37 -6.60 24.24 -8.25
N GLN A 38 -7.73 24.55 -7.63
CA GLN A 38 -7.76 25.31 -6.37
C GLN A 38 -7.19 24.51 -5.20
N CYS A 39 -7.36 23.18 -5.16
CA CYS A 39 -6.73 22.34 -4.14
C CYS A 39 -5.22 22.19 -4.40
N LEU A 40 -4.85 21.98 -5.67
CA LEU A 40 -3.48 21.75 -6.10
C LEU A 40 -2.59 22.99 -5.98
N SER A 41 -3.13 24.21 -5.99
CA SER A 41 -2.33 25.43 -5.76
C SER A 41 -1.48 25.43 -4.47
N CYS A 42 -1.87 24.59 -3.50
CA CYS A 42 -1.09 24.31 -2.30
C CYS A 42 -0.63 22.85 -2.24
N HIS A 43 -1.49 21.89 -2.56
CA HIS A 43 -1.21 20.46 -2.39
C HIS A 43 -0.26 19.88 -3.44
N GLU A 44 0.05 20.56 -4.55
CA GLU A 44 1.03 20.08 -5.55
C GLU A 44 2.48 20.41 -5.19
N LYS A 45 2.73 21.09 -4.06
CA LYS A 45 4.08 21.48 -3.63
C LYS A 45 4.68 20.38 -2.79
N GLU A 46 5.81 19.81 -3.19
CA GLU A 46 6.51 18.75 -2.43
C GLU A 46 6.89 19.16 -1.01
N THR A 47 7.08 20.46 -0.79
CA THR A 47 7.39 21.02 0.53
C THR A 47 6.16 21.15 1.44
N PHE A 48 4.94 21.04 0.88
CA PHE A 48 3.70 21.22 1.60
C PHE A 48 3.41 20.04 2.51
N GLY A 49 3.21 20.35 3.78
CA GLY A 49 3.07 19.36 4.83
C GLY A 49 2.84 20.03 6.16
N ILE A 50 2.65 19.20 7.17
CA ILE A 50 2.39 19.61 8.54
C ILE A 50 3.38 18.90 9.45
N GLU A 51 3.64 19.45 10.62
CA GLU A 51 4.42 18.77 11.64
C GLU A 51 3.46 18.26 12.71
N LYS A 52 3.55 16.96 13.03
CA LYS A 52 2.77 16.34 14.10
C LYS A 52 3.71 15.46 14.90
N GLU A 53 3.79 15.69 16.22
CA GLU A 53 4.61 14.88 17.13
C GLU A 53 6.09 14.80 16.69
N GLY A 54 6.65 15.90 16.18
CA GLY A 54 8.04 15.96 15.70
C GLY A 54 8.30 15.24 14.38
N LYS A 55 7.26 14.69 13.73
CA LYS A 55 7.35 14.09 12.39
C LYS A 55 6.72 15.02 11.35
N LYS A 56 7.46 15.27 10.26
CA LYS A 56 6.92 15.96 9.09
C LYS A 56 6.00 15.00 8.32
N ILE A 57 4.73 15.34 8.24
CA ILE A 57 3.72 14.63 7.44
C ILE A 57 3.52 15.43 6.15
N SER A 58 3.84 14.81 5.02
CA SER A 58 3.60 15.43 3.71
C SER A 58 2.09 15.51 3.42
N LEU A 59 1.66 16.65 2.89
CA LEU A 59 0.31 16.84 2.32
C LEU A 59 0.37 16.98 0.79
N TYR A 60 1.52 16.67 0.20
CA TYR A 60 1.74 16.69 -1.23
C TYR A 60 0.89 15.64 -1.96
N VAL A 61 0.29 16.07 -3.07
CA VAL A 61 -0.42 15.25 -4.04
C VAL A 61 0.15 15.57 -5.43
N ASP A 62 0.68 14.54 -6.08
CA ASP A 62 1.14 14.58 -7.45
C ASP A 62 -0.08 14.54 -8.39
N GLN A 63 -0.27 15.61 -9.16
CA GLN A 63 -1.41 15.74 -10.06
C GLN A 63 -1.42 14.66 -11.14
N GLU A 64 -0.29 14.41 -11.78
CA GLU A 64 -0.18 13.45 -12.89
C GLU A 64 -0.46 12.03 -12.37
N LYS A 65 0.11 11.66 -11.21
CA LYS A 65 -0.18 10.36 -10.59
C LYS A 65 -1.65 10.24 -10.18
N TYR A 66 -2.26 11.30 -9.66
CA TYR A 66 -3.67 11.30 -9.30
C TYR A 66 -4.58 11.12 -10.52
N GLU A 67 -4.32 11.85 -11.60
CA GLU A 67 -5.08 11.77 -12.84
C GLU A 67 -5.00 10.38 -13.50
N ASN A 68 -3.89 9.68 -13.32
CA ASN A 68 -3.70 8.30 -13.77
C ASN A 68 -4.30 7.23 -12.83
N SER A 69 -4.87 7.63 -11.69
CA SER A 69 -5.58 6.71 -10.78
C SER A 69 -6.96 6.35 -11.33
N VAL A 70 -7.57 5.29 -10.77
CA VAL A 70 -8.96 4.92 -11.13
C VAL A 70 -9.99 5.99 -10.76
N HIS A 71 -9.63 6.91 -9.87
CA HIS A 71 -10.46 8.04 -9.45
C HIS A 71 -10.01 9.37 -10.06
N GLY A 72 -9.07 9.37 -11.00
CA GLY A 72 -8.44 10.59 -11.52
C GLY A 72 -9.39 11.59 -12.17
N GLN A 73 -10.61 11.20 -12.52
CA GLN A 73 -11.63 12.09 -13.07
C GLN A 73 -12.43 12.86 -11.99
N PHE A 74 -12.40 12.42 -10.73
CA PHE A 74 -13.15 13.06 -9.66
C PHE A 74 -12.46 14.32 -9.14
N ALA A 75 -13.25 15.30 -8.69
CA ALA A 75 -12.70 16.43 -7.94
C ALA A 75 -12.31 15.99 -6.52
N CYS A 76 -11.34 16.67 -5.90
CA CYS A 76 -10.88 16.36 -4.54
C CYS A 76 -12.02 16.36 -3.51
N ILE A 77 -12.99 17.26 -3.70
CA ILE A 77 -14.22 17.40 -2.88
C ILE A 77 -15.15 16.19 -2.93
N GLY A 78 -14.95 15.27 -3.88
CA GLY A 78 -15.70 14.01 -3.94
C GLY A 78 -15.39 13.09 -2.75
N CYS A 79 -14.16 13.17 -2.23
CA CYS A 79 -13.70 12.37 -1.09
C CYS A 79 -13.35 13.21 0.14
N HIS A 80 -12.91 14.47 -0.03
CA HIS A 80 -12.57 15.37 1.07
C HIS A 80 -13.75 16.26 1.43
N LYS A 81 -14.13 16.26 2.72
CA LYS A 81 -15.10 17.23 3.26
C LYS A 81 -14.35 18.47 3.74
N PHE A 82 -14.73 19.62 3.22
CA PHE A 82 -14.22 20.92 3.66
C PHE A 82 -15.09 21.47 4.79
N GLU A 83 -14.44 21.93 5.87
CA GLU A 83 -15.03 22.82 6.86
C GLU A 83 -14.39 24.19 6.63
N GLU A 84 -15.16 25.27 6.67
CA GLU A 84 -14.64 26.64 6.56
C GLU A 84 -14.49 27.25 7.96
N PRO A 85 -13.32 27.80 8.32
CA PRO A 85 -12.10 27.90 7.49
C PRO A 85 -11.43 26.54 7.28
N HIS A 86 -10.87 26.32 6.08
CA HIS A 86 -10.18 25.07 5.75
C HIS A 86 -9.13 24.72 6.82
N GLN A 87 -9.35 23.61 7.54
CA GLN A 87 -8.50 23.22 8.67
C GLN A 87 -7.15 22.67 8.17
N TYR A 88 -6.14 23.54 8.11
CA TYR A 88 -4.75 23.13 7.94
C TYR A 88 -4.30 22.25 9.13
N GLY A 89 -3.46 21.24 8.89
CA GLY A 89 -2.86 20.48 10.00
C GLY A 89 -3.51 19.14 10.36
N LYS A 90 -4.57 18.69 9.69
CA LYS A 90 -5.22 17.41 10.01
C LYS A 90 -5.10 16.39 8.89
N VAL A 91 -4.56 15.21 9.20
CA VAL A 91 -4.63 14.03 8.33
C VAL A 91 -6.05 13.44 8.43
N LEU A 92 -6.74 13.36 7.30
CA LEU A 92 -8.15 12.97 7.23
C LEU A 92 -8.35 11.52 6.77
N THR A 93 -7.33 10.66 6.76
CA THR A 93 -7.37 9.29 6.18
C THR A 93 -8.59 8.48 6.63
N ASN A 94 -8.91 8.47 7.93
CA ASN A 94 -10.09 7.76 8.44
C ASN A 94 -11.41 8.37 7.92
N ARG A 95 -11.53 9.71 7.93
CA ARG A 95 -12.72 10.41 7.41
C ARG A 95 -12.91 10.25 5.91
N VAL A 96 -11.80 10.17 5.17
CA VAL A 96 -11.82 9.93 3.72
C VAL A 96 -12.25 8.51 3.43
N SER A 97 -11.80 7.54 4.24
CA SER A 97 -12.22 6.13 4.10
C SER A 97 -13.73 5.95 4.27
N GLU A 98 -14.37 6.71 5.16
CA GLU A 98 -15.84 6.72 5.28
C GLU A 98 -16.55 7.16 3.98
N LYS A 99 -15.91 7.99 3.14
CA LYS A 99 -16.50 8.45 1.87
C LYS A 99 -16.50 7.38 0.78
N CYS A 100 -15.64 6.38 0.89
CA CYS A 100 -15.67 5.22 -0.01
C CYS A 100 -17.04 4.55 0.02
N ALA A 101 -17.71 4.52 1.19
CA ALA A 101 -19.01 3.90 1.39
C ALA A 101 -20.16 4.51 0.59
N ASN A 102 -20.03 5.77 0.13
CA ASN A 102 -21.07 6.41 -0.67
C ASN A 102 -21.21 5.78 -2.07
N CYS A 103 -20.14 5.16 -2.57
CA CYS A 103 -20.09 4.55 -3.91
C CYS A 103 -19.78 3.04 -3.86
N HIS A 104 -18.88 2.60 -2.97
CA HIS A 104 -18.48 1.21 -2.80
C HIS A 104 -19.29 0.50 -1.70
N THR A 105 -20.61 0.63 -1.76
CA THR A 105 -21.53 0.13 -0.72
C THR A 105 -21.38 -1.36 -0.44
N GLY A 106 -21.19 -2.17 -1.49
CA GLY A 106 -20.96 -3.62 -1.36
C GLY A 106 -19.67 -3.93 -0.59
N ALA A 107 -18.54 -3.33 -0.99
CA ALA A 107 -17.27 -3.52 -0.29
C ALA A 107 -17.35 -3.05 1.16
N THR A 108 -17.99 -1.91 1.42
CA THR A 108 -18.22 -1.43 2.79
C THR A 108 -19.08 -2.37 3.61
N PHE A 109 -20.14 -2.93 3.02
CA PHE A 109 -20.99 -3.90 3.71
C PHE A 109 -20.23 -5.19 4.06
N GLU A 110 -19.43 -5.73 3.14
CA GLU A 110 -18.55 -6.86 3.42
C GLU A 110 -17.52 -6.53 4.51
N TYR A 111 -16.86 -5.38 4.38
CA TYR A 111 -15.87 -4.89 5.34
C TYR A 111 -16.44 -4.73 6.74
N SER A 112 -17.68 -4.25 6.85
CA SER A 112 -18.34 -4.06 8.15
C SER A 112 -18.47 -5.36 8.96
N ARG A 113 -18.43 -6.51 8.28
CA ARG A 113 -18.55 -7.86 8.86
C ARG A 113 -17.20 -8.55 9.01
N SER A 114 -16.10 -7.89 8.64
CA SER A 114 -14.75 -8.42 8.80
C SER A 114 -14.23 -8.24 10.22
N VAL A 115 -13.35 -9.15 10.67
CA VAL A 115 -12.55 -8.99 11.90
C VAL A 115 -11.73 -7.70 11.91
N HIS A 116 -11.35 -7.21 10.74
CA HIS A 116 -10.65 -5.93 10.58
C HIS A 116 -11.50 -4.70 10.91
N ASN A 117 -12.82 -4.86 11.08
CA ASN A 117 -13.75 -3.79 11.47
C ASN A 117 -14.39 -4.01 12.86
N GLN A 118 -13.95 -5.00 13.66
CA GLN A 118 -14.69 -5.44 14.86
C GLN A 118 -14.10 -4.97 16.20
N ASN A 119 -12.84 -4.51 16.27
CA ASN A 119 -12.18 -4.18 17.54
C ASN A 119 -11.92 -2.68 17.71
N SER A 120 -12.77 -1.99 18.47
CA SER A 120 -12.67 -0.55 18.73
C SER A 120 -11.45 -0.11 19.56
N GLU A 121 -10.74 -1.04 20.20
CA GLU A 121 -9.61 -0.72 21.08
C GLU A 121 -8.27 -0.66 20.33
N GLN A 122 -8.20 -1.18 19.11
CA GLN A 122 -6.99 -1.18 18.28
C GLN A 122 -7.18 -0.33 17.03
N GLU A 123 -6.09 0.22 16.51
CA GLU A 123 -6.10 0.91 15.22
C GLU A 123 -6.44 -0.11 14.13
N GLN A 124 -7.69 -0.05 13.66
CA GLN A 124 -8.18 -0.89 12.59
C GLN A 124 -7.65 -0.39 11.25
N PRO A 125 -7.30 -1.30 10.32
CA PRO A 125 -7.06 -0.87 8.95
C PRO A 125 -8.35 -0.24 8.38
N ASN A 126 -8.21 0.51 7.31
CA ASN A 126 -9.31 1.09 6.56
C ASN A 126 -9.05 0.88 5.05
N CYS A 127 -9.93 1.42 4.21
CA CYS A 127 -9.85 1.24 2.77
C CYS A 127 -8.49 1.69 2.19
N VAL A 128 -7.90 2.76 2.73
CA VAL A 128 -6.64 3.32 2.21
C VAL A 128 -5.41 2.56 2.69
N ASP A 129 -5.48 1.81 3.79
CA ASP A 129 -4.37 0.98 4.26
C ASP A 129 -4.08 -0.18 3.30
N CYS A 130 -5.10 -0.68 2.59
CA CYS A 130 -4.93 -1.75 1.60
C CYS A 130 -4.89 -1.24 0.15
N HIS A 131 -5.79 -0.32 -0.25
CA HIS A 131 -5.88 0.12 -1.65
C HIS A 131 -5.04 1.37 -1.97
N GLY A 132 -4.52 2.05 -0.94
CA GLY A 132 -3.96 3.38 -1.06
C GLY A 132 -5.02 4.49 -1.07
N GLY A 133 -4.55 5.74 -1.05
CA GLY A 133 -5.41 6.94 -0.99
C GLY A 133 -5.58 7.63 -2.34
N HIS A 134 -4.70 8.57 -2.66
CA HIS A 134 -4.83 9.40 -3.87
C HIS A 134 -4.46 8.67 -5.18
N TYR A 135 -3.70 7.58 -5.12
CA TYR A 135 -3.15 6.90 -6.31
C TYR A 135 -3.69 5.49 -6.47
N ILE A 136 -4.96 5.27 -6.11
CA ILE A 136 -5.59 3.93 -6.18
C ILE A 136 -5.50 3.38 -7.60
N LYS A 137 -4.92 2.20 -7.72
CA LYS A 137 -4.75 1.46 -8.97
C LYS A 137 -5.91 0.50 -9.21
N LYS A 138 -6.00 -0.01 -10.43
CA LYS A 138 -6.96 -1.09 -10.73
C LYS A 138 -6.54 -2.35 -9.98
N ILE A 139 -7.50 -3.10 -9.47
CA ILE A 139 -7.25 -4.29 -8.64
C ILE A 139 -6.49 -5.41 -9.39
N ASP A 140 -6.61 -5.45 -10.72
CA ASP A 140 -5.95 -6.41 -11.61
C ASP A 140 -4.61 -5.90 -12.18
N GLY A 141 -4.22 -4.66 -11.85
CA GLY A 141 -2.93 -4.11 -12.25
C GLY A 141 -1.81 -4.63 -11.37
N VAL A 142 -0.71 -5.09 -11.98
CA VAL A 142 0.47 -5.62 -11.26
C VAL A 142 1.16 -4.61 -10.33
N ASP A 143 0.90 -3.32 -10.52
CA ASP A 143 1.38 -2.22 -9.67
C ASP A 143 0.42 -1.86 -8.53
N SER A 144 -0.69 -2.59 -8.40
CA SER A 144 -1.66 -2.41 -7.33
C SER A 144 -1.19 -3.02 -6.02
N PRO A 145 -1.34 -2.32 -4.88
CA PRO A 145 -1.02 -2.90 -3.57
C PRO A 145 -1.83 -4.17 -3.26
N VAL A 146 -3.02 -4.32 -3.86
CA VAL A 146 -3.88 -5.49 -3.68
C VAL A 146 -3.73 -6.55 -4.78
N ALA A 147 -2.78 -6.39 -5.70
CA ALA A 147 -2.46 -7.44 -6.65
C ALA A 147 -1.72 -8.60 -5.98
N ALA A 148 -1.83 -9.81 -6.52
CA ALA A 148 -1.21 -11.03 -5.95
C ALA A 148 0.30 -10.85 -5.63
N VAL A 149 1.03 -10.15 -6.50
CA VAL A 149 2.47 -9.86 -6.35
C VAL A 149 2.81 -8.96 -5.16
N SER A 150 1.88 -8.11 -4.71
CA SER A 150 2.10 -7.10 -3.67
C SER A 150 1.25 -7.33 -2.42
N LEU A 151 0.25 -8.20 -2.48
CA LEU A 151 -0.73 -8.38 -1.43
C LEU A 151 -0.10 -8.84 -0.10
N ALA A 152 0.89 -9.73 -0.16
CA ALA A 152 1.61 -10.17 1.02
C ALA A 152 2.32 -8.99 1.71
N ASP A 153 2.93 -8.08 0.95
CA ASP A 153 3.52 -6.85 1.49
C ASP A 153 2.45 -5.95 2.10
N THR A 154 1.33 -5.75 1.42
CA THR A 154 0.22 -4.93 1.91
C THR A 154 -0.34 -5.41 3.24
N CYS A 155 -0.53 -6.72 3.41
CA CYS A 155 -0.94 -7.29 4.69
C CYS A 155 0.16 -7.16 5.77
N GLY A 156 1.43 -7.34 5.36
CA GLY A 156 2.57 -7.43 6.26
C GLY A 156 3.13 -6.11 6.78
N GLN A 157 3.08 -5.06 5.97
CA GLN A 157 3.84 -3.82 6.20
C GLN A 157 3.48 -3.12 7.53
N LYS A 158 2.20 -3.20 7.94
CA LYS A 158 1.70 -2.53 9.15
C LYS A 158 1.28 -3.51 10.24
N CYS A 159 0.74 -4.68 9.89
CA CYS A 159 0.00 -5.52 10.84
C CYS A 159 0.44 -7.00 10.86
N HIS A 160 0.55 -7.68 9.71
CA HIS A 160 0.81 -9.13 9.63
C HIS A 160 2.24 -9.45 9.18
N ALA A 161 3.23 -8.79 9.78
CA ALA A 161 4.62 -8.85 9.31
C ALA A 161 5.17 -10.29 9.31
N GLN A 162 4.90 -11.03 10.39
CA GLN A 162 5.36 -12.40 10.55
C GLN A 162 4.68 -13.35 9.55
N GLU A 163 3.35 -13.27 9.43
CA GLU A 163 2.60 -14.13 8.52
C GLU A 163 2.96 -13.85 7.06
N SER A 164 3.19 -12.58 6.71
CA SER A 164 3.67 -12.17 5.38
C SER A 164 5.02 -12.78 5.05
N GLU A 165 5.98 -12.74 5.98
CA GLU A 165 7.30 -13.34 5.80
C GLU A 165 7.20 -14.86 5.58
N HIS A 166 6.44 -15.56 6.42
CA HIS A 166 6.27 -17.01 6.28
C HIS A 166 5.52 -17.39 5.00
N PHE A 167 4.49 -16.63 4.63
CA PHE A 167 3.78 -16.85 3.39
C PHE A 167 4.70 -16.70 2.18
N LYS A 168 5.55 -15.66 2.13
CA LYS A 168 6.50 -15.45 1.02
C LYS A 168 7.50 -16.59 0.85
N GLU A 169 7.83 -17.31 1.93
CA GLU A 169 8.70 -18.48 1.87
C GLU A 169 7.99 -19.76 1.39
N SER A 170 6.65 -19.79 1.42
CA SER A 170 5.83 -20.89 0.92
C SER A 170 5.86 -20.99 -0.62
N PHE A 171 5.38 -22.13 -1.15
CA PHE A 171 5.23 -22.31 -2.59
C PHE A 171 4.21 -21.34 -3.18
N HIS A 172 3.10 -21.07 -2.49
CA HIS A 172 2.11 -20.09 -2.91
C HIS A 172 2.68 -18.67 -2.92
N GLY A 173 3.45 -18.28 -1.89
CA GLY A 173 4.08 -16.96 -1.87
C GLY A 173 5.10 -16.77 -2.99
N LYS A 174 5.91 -17.79 -3.29
CA LYS A 174 6.87 -17.75 -4.41
C LYS A 174 6.15 -17.70 -5.76
N ALA A 175 5.08 -18.46 -5.93
CA ALA A 175 4.26 -18.43 -7.14
C ALA A 175 3.56 -17.07 -7.32
N ALA A 176 3.00 -16.50 -6.24
CA ALA A 176 2.37 -15.18 -6.25
C ALA A 176 3.38 -14.08 -6.58
N ALA A 177 4.59 -14.12 -6.02
CA ALA A 177 5.67 -13.18 -6.33
C ALA A 177 6.12 -13.25 -7.81
N LEU A 178 5.99 -14.42 -8.45
CA LEU A 178 6.25 -14.62 -9.88
C LEU A 178 5.05 -14.28 -10.76
N ASN A 179 3.97 -13.74 -10.18
CA ASN A 179 2.70 -13.47 -10.87
C ASN A 179 2.14 -14.70 -11.60
N ALA A 180 2.31 -15.88 -11.00
CA ALA A 180 1.81 -17.12 -11.58
C ALA A 180 0.27 -17.12 -11.57
N GLU A 181 -0.33 -17.48 -12.70
CA GLU A 181 -1.78 -17.65 -12.79
C GLU A 181 -2.25 -18.73 -11.80
N ASN A 182 -3.41 -18.49 -11.17
CA ASN A 182 -4.02 -19.38 -10.18
C ASN A 182 -3.17 -19.65 -8.92
N SER A 183 -2.16 -18.83 -8.64
CA SER A 183 -1.48 -18.90 -7.35
C SER A 183 -2.42 -18.43 -6.24
N ALA A 184 -2.52 -19.21 -5.16
CA ALA A 184 -3.18 -18.73 -3.96
C ALA A 184 -2.40 -17.55 -3.36
N ASP A 185 -3.13 -16.62 -2.78
CA ASP A 185 -2.64 -15.46 -2.04
C ASP A 185 -3.39 -15.31 -0.71
N CYS A 186 -3.11 -14.23 0.02
CA CYS A 186 -3.71 -13.99 1.33
C CYS A 186 -5.24 -14.00 1.28
N VAL A 187 -5.84 -13.35 0.27
CA VAL A 187 -7.30 -13.19 0.14
C VAL A 187 -7.97 -14.44 -0.44
N THR A 188 -7.24 -15.28 -1.17
CA THR A 188 -7.72 -16.59 -1.63
C THR A 188 -8.13 -17.46 -0.44
N CYS A 189 -7.34 -17.43 0.64
CA CYS A 189 -7.63 -18.19 1.84
C CYS A 189 -8.51 -17.42 2.84
N HIS A 190 -8.19 -16.15 3.11
CA HIS A 190 -8.85 -15.39 4.18
C HIS A 190 -10.11 -14.62 3.72
N GLY A 191 -10.30 -14.44 2.41
CA GLY A 191 -11.34 -13.60 1.83
C GLY A 191 -10.85 -12.18 1.52
N TYR A 192 -11.67 -11.43 0.77
CA TYR A 192 -11.35 -10.07 0.31
C TYR A 192 -11.76 -9.01 1.34
N HIS A 193 -12.96 -8.44 1.18
CA HIS A 193 -13.49 -7.44 2.11
C HIS A 193 -14.13 -8.08 3.35
N GLN A 194 -14.58 -9.34 3.28
CA GLN A 194 -15.17 -10.06 4.41
C GLN A 194 -14.19 -11.08 5.01
N ILE A 195 -13.12 -10.59 5.62
CA ILE A 195 -12.14 -11.46 6.30
C ILE A 195 -12.70 -11.87 7.67
N LEU A 196 -12.86 -13.17 7.90
CA LEU A 196 -13.45 -13.73 9.10
C LEU A 196 -12.39 -14.45 9.96
N SER A 197 -12.65 -14.57 11.27
CA SER A 197 -11.82 -15.40 12.15
C SER A 197 -11.92 -16.88 11.74
N GLN A 198 -10.84 -17.64 11.92
CA GLN A 198 -10.83 -19.09 11.74
C GLN A 198 -11.84 -19.82 12.63
N ASP A 199 -12.20 -19.22 13.78
CA ASP A 199 -13.22 -19.77 14.70
C ASP A 199 -14.64 -19.62 14.16
N ASN A 200 -14.83 -18.78 13.13
CA ASN A 200 -16.12 -18.64 12.48
C ASN A 200 -16.35 -19.83 11.53
N PRO A 201 -17.38 -20.66 11.73
CA PRO A 201 -17.60 -21.86 10.92
C PRO A 201 -17.81 -21.54 9.43
N VAL A 202 -18.26 -20.32 9.08
CA VAL A 202 -18.42 -19.94 7.68
C VAL A 202 -17.14 -19.45 7.01
N ALA A 203 -16.07 -19.16 7.76
CA ALA A 203 -14.78 -18.75 7.20
C ALA A 203 -14.15 -19.86 6.36
N MET A 204 -13.49 -19.50 5.25
CA MET A 204 -12.83 -20.50 4.40
C MET A 204 -11.66 -21.20 5.11
N THR A 205 -11.05 -20.52 6.06
CA THR A 205 -9.97 -21.02 6.92
C THR A 205 -10.45 -21.79 8.16
N SER A 206 -11.76 -21.96 8.35
CA SER A 206 -12.29 -22.76 9.47
C SER A 206 -11.90 -24.23 9.34
N GLU A 207 -11.82 -24.95 10.47
CA GLU A 207 -11.46 -26.37 10.46
C GLU A 207 -12.36 -27.23 9.55
N GLU A 208 -13.64 -26.87 9.44
CA GLU A 208 -14.59 -27.59 8.59
C GLU A 208 -14.41 -27.31 7.09
N LYS A 209 -14.00 -26.09 6.72
CA LYS A 209 -13.94 -25.65 5.32
C LYS A 209 -12.54 -25.65 4.71
N LYS A 210 -11.50 -25.58 5.53
CA LYS A 210 -10.08 -25.51 5.09
C LYS A 210 -9.72 -26.65 4.13
N SER A 211 -10.11 -27.89 4.43
CA SER A 211 -9.85 -29.03 3.53
C SER A 211 -10.53 -28.85 2.16
N PHE A 212 -11.76 -28.32 2.13
CA PHE A 212 -12.49 -28.05 0.89
C PHE A 212 -11.84 -26.92 0.09
N LEU A 213 -11.36 -25.87 0.77
CA LEU A 213 -10.61 -24.78 0.14
C LEU A 213 -9.38 -25.32 -0.59
N CYS A 214 -8.52 -26.11 0.06
CA CYS A 214 -7.33 -26.66 -0.57
C CYS A 214 -7.70 -27.59 -1.75
N LYS A 215 -8.75 -28.40 -1.60
CA LYS A 215 -9.26 -29.31 -2.65
C LYS A 215 -9.71 -28.58 -3.91
N SER A 216 -10.07 -27.29 -3.83
CA SER A 216 -10.49 -26.51 -5.00
C SER A 216 -9.39 -26.41 -6.07
N CYS A 217 -8.12 -26.46 -5.68
CA CYS A 217 -6.96 -26.45 -6.58
C CYS A 217 -6.19 -27.79 -6.57
N HIS A 218 -6.06 -28.45 -5.41
CA HIS A 218 -5.24 -29.66 -5.26
C HIS A 218 -6.00 -30.98 -5.50
N GLY A 219 -7.32 -30.94 -5.73
CA GLY A 219 -8.12 -32.16 -5.87
C GLY A 219 -8.07 -33.03 -4.59
N SER A 220 -8.18 -34.35 -4.72
CA SER A 220 -8.21 -35.28 -3.57
C SER A 220 -6.83 -35.77 -3.11
N SER A 221 -5.73 -35.13 -3.52
CA SER A 221 -4.41 -35.55 -3.08
C SER A 221 -4.20 -35.25 -1.60
N LEU A 222 -3.81 -36.25 -0.82
CA LEU A 222 -3.47 -36.10 0.61
C LEU A 222 -2.35 -35.07 0.83
N LEU A 223 -1.48 -34.88 -0.17
CA LEU A 223 -0.42 -33.88 -0.19
C LEU A 223 -1.02 -32.51 -0.57
N GLY A 224 -0.99 -31.56 0.36
CA GLY A 224 -1.40 -30.17 0.14
C GLY A 224 -2.82 -29.80 0.60
N THR A 225 -3.61 -30.73 1.15
CA THR A 225 -4.99 -30.45 1.60
C THR A 225 -5.20 -30.31 3.10
N GLU A 226 -4.15 -30.52 3.90
CA GLU A 226 -4.22 -30.49 5.38
C GLU A 226 -3.14 -29.59 6.01
N SER A 227 -2.40 -28.81 5.22
CA SER A 227 -1.29 -27.97 5.67
C SER A 227 -1.69 -26.52 5.94
N MET A 228 -1.06 -25.90 6.94
CA MET A 228 -0.98 -24.44 7.04
C MET A 228 0.14 -23.94 6.12
N GLU A 229 -0.05 -22.78 5.49
CA GLU A 229 0.92 -22.22 4.54
C GLU A 229 1.91 -21.23 5.19
N HIS A 230 1.45 -20.38 6.10
CA HIS A 230 2.27 -19.36 6.77
C HIS A 230 2.84 -19.84 8.12
N TYR A 231 3.53 -20.99 8.13
CA TYR A 231 4.18 -21.54 9.33
C TYR A 231 5.70 -21.36 9.31
N VAL A 232 6.30 -21.35 10.49
CA VAL A 232 7.76 -21.33 10.63
C VAL A 232 8.28 -22.75 10.56
N ILE A 233 9.26 -23.01 9.69
CA ILE A 233 9.98 -24.27 9.69
C ILE A 233 10.89 -24.29 10.93
N GLN A 234 10.44 -24.96 11.98
CA GLN A 234 11.17 -25.13 13.24
C GLN A 234 11.78 -26.54 13.36
N PRO A 235 12.89 -26.70 14.11
CA PRO A 235 13.51 -28.00 14.40
C PRO A 235 12.69 -28.86 15.37
N GLU A 236 11.47 -28.44 15.74
CA GLU A 236 10.56 -29.16 16.61
C GLU A 236 9.13 -29.12 16.08
N GLY A 237 8.28 -30.03 16.58
CA GLY A 237 6.84 -30.03 16.29
C GLY A 237 6.49 -30.49 14.88
N TYR A 238 5.38 -29.94 14.34
CA TYR A 238 4.78 -30.35 13.08
C TYR A 238 5.72 -30.17 11.87
N SER A 239 6.57 -29.14 11.89
CA SER A 239 7.48 -28.81 10.79
C SER A 239 8.81 -29.58 10.80
N LEU A 240 9.07 -30.41 11.82
CA LEU A 240 10.36 -31.10 11.97
C LEU A 240 10.79 -31.88 10.71
N PRO A 241 9.92 -32.69 10.05
CA PRO A 241 10.31 -33.38 8.82
C PRO A 241 10.73 -32.43 7.70
N MET A 242 10.06 -31.28 7.59
CA MET A 242 10.37 -30.25 6.59
C MET A 242 11.68 -29.52 6.92
N TYR A 243 11.94 -29.26 8.21
CA TYR A 243 13.20 -28.69 8.70
C TYR A 243 14.38 -29.58 8.35
N LEU A 244 14.32 -30.86 8.72
CA LEU A 244 15.39 -31.82 8.44
C LEU A 244 15.63 -31.96 6.93
N THR A 245 14.55 -32.03 6.15
CA THR A 245 14.65 -32.09 4.68
C THR A 245 15.37 -30.86 4.15
N LYS A 246 14.93 -29.66 4.53
CA LYS A 246 15.58 -28.40 4.11
C LYS A 246 17.06 -28.40 4.44
N GLU A 247 17.43 -28.71 5.69
CA GLU A 247 18.84 -28.69 6.12
C GLU A 247 19.68 -29.71 5.36
N ILE A 248 19.20 -30.95 5.21
CA ILE A 248 19.92 -31.99 4.46
C ILE A 248 20.17 -31.55 3.02
N PHE A 249 19.15 -31.03 2.33
CA PHE A 249 19.29 -30.59 0.95
C PHE A 249 20.23 -29.39 0.82
N ILE A 250 20.18 -28.42 1.73
CA ILE A 250 21.09 -27.25 1.72
C ILE A 250 22.54 -27.72 1.87
N TRP A 251 22.84 -28.56 2.87
CA TRP A 251 24.18 -29.08 3.07
C TRP A 251 24.66 -29.96 1.92
N LEU A 252 23.78 -30.80 1.37
CA LEU A 252 24.09 -31.61 0.19
C LEU A 252 24.48 -30.73 -1.01
N ILE A 253 23.68 -29.68 -1.31
CA ILE A 253 23.96 -28.76 -2.40
C ILE A 253 25.29 -28.04 -2.18
N LEU A 254 25.53 -27.52 -0.97
CA LEU A 254 26.78 -26.82 -0.65
C LEU A 254 27.99 -27.74 -0.83
N VAL A 255 27.93 -28.98 -0.36
CA VAL A 255 29.01 -29.96 -0.52
C VAL A 255 29.24 -30.29 -2.00
N VAL A 256 28.18 -30.63 -2.74
CA VAL A 256 28.28 -31.03 -4.15
C VAL A 256 28.82 -29.89 -5.00
N VAL A 257 28.28 -28.67 -4.84
CA VAL A 257 28.73 -27.49 -5.59
C VAL A 257 30.18 -27.15 -5.24
N THR A 258 30.56 -27.19 -3.96
CA THR A 258 31.93 -26.91 -3.53
C THR A 258 32.92 -27.90 -4.13
N VAL A 259 32.64 -29.20 -4.04
CA VAL A 259 33.51 -30.24 -4.62
C VAL A 259 33.61 -30.09 -6.14
N PHE A 260 32.50 -29.79 -6.80
CA PHE A 260 32.47 -29.57 -8.25
C PHE A 260 33.31 -28.36 -8.68
N LEU A 261 33.20 -27.23 -7.98
CA LEU A 261 34.02 -26.04 -8.23
C LEU A 261 35.51 -26.32 -7.99
N LEU A 262 35.85 -26.99 -6.89
CA LEU A 262 37.22 -27.41 -6.60
C LEU A 262 37.78 -28.33 -7.69
N HIS A 263 36.98 -29.26 -8.20
CA HIS A 263 37.38 -30.14 -9.29
C HIS A 263 37.70 -29.34 -10.57
N ILE A 264 36.83 -28.38 -10.94
CA ILE A 264 37.04 -27.49 -12.09
C ILE A 264 38.30 -26.66 -11.93
N GLU A 265 38.51 -26.06 -10.75
CA GLU A 265 39.68 -25.23 -10.46
C GLU A 265 40.97 -26.05 -10.55
N LEU A 266 40.98 -27.26 -10.01
CA LEU A 266 42.13 -28.16 -10.08
C LEU A 266 42.42 -28.62 -11.51
N ASP A 267 41.39 -28.94 -12.31
CA ASP A 267 41.57 -29.30 -13.73
C ASP A 267 42.10 -28.11 -14.54
N LEU A 268 41.55 -26.92 -14.33
CA LEU A 268 41.99 -25.70 -15.01
C LEU A 268 43.44 -25.34 -14.62
N PHE A 269 43.78 -25.44 -13.34
CA PHE A 269 45.14 -25.24 -12.84
C PHE A 269 46.12 -26.26 -13.44
N HIS A 270 45.72 -27.53 -13.49
CA HIS A 270 46.52 -28.59 -14.11
C HIS A 270 46.79 -28.27 -15.59
N ARG A 271 45.74 -27.97 -16.36
CA ARG A 271 45.84 -27.62 -17.78
C ARG A 271 46.75 -26.42 -18.01
N LEU A 272 46.58 -25.34 -17.23
CA LEU A 272 47.41 -24.15 -17.30
C LEU A 272 48.88 -24.49 -17.03
N ARG A 273 49.15 -25.27 -15.97
CA ARG A 273 50.53 -25.69 -15.64
C ARG A 273 51.16 -26.49 -16.77
N THR A 274 50.45 -27.48 -17.33
CA THR A 274 50.95 -28.26 -18.48
C THR A 274 51.18 -27.41 -19.74
N ALA A 275 50.31 -26.43 -20.01
CA ALA A 275 50.49 -25.53 -21.15
C ALA A 275 51.72 -24.63 -20.99
N LEU A 276 51.95 -24.11 -19.78
CA LEU A 276 53.12 -23.30 -19.45
C LEU A 276 54.42 -24.11 -19.51
N THR A 277 54.43 -25.37 -19.05
CA THR A 277 55.61 -26.24 -19.17
C THR A 277 55.92 -26.57 -20.62
N ARG A 278 54.91 -26.93 -21.44
CA ARG A 278 55.10 -27.24 -22.86
C ARG A 278 55.69 -26.05 -23.63
N LYS A 279 55.17 -24.84 -23.42
CA LYS A 279 55.69 -23.61 -24.05
C LYS A 279 57.13 -23.30 -23.63
N LYS A 280 57.51 -23.62 -22.39
CA LYS A 280 58.89 -23.45 -21.88
C LYS A 280 59.86 -24.43 -22.52
N ASP A 281 59.44 -25.65 -22.78
CA ASP A 281 60.27 -26.65 -23.46
C ASP A 281 60.42 -26.33 -24.95
N GLU A 282 59.35 -25.87 -25.62
CA GLU A 282 59.39 -25.38 -27.01
C GLU A 282 60.33 -24.17 -27.19
N THR A 283 60.39 -23.25 -26.23
CA THR A 283 61.26 -22.06 -26.28
C THR A 283 62.72 -22.34 -25.90
N LYS A 284 63.02 -23.50 -25.28
CA LYS A 284 64.40 -23.91 -24.94
C LYS A 284 65.04 -24.83 -25.99
N GLY A 285 64.23 -25.44 -26.88
CA GLY A 285 64.69 -26.32 -27.94
C GLY A 285 65.04 -25.62 -29.26
N VAL A 286 65.06 -24.28 -29.27
CA VAL A 286 65.46 -23.41 -30.39
C VAL A 286 66.74 -22.67 -30.02
#